data_AF-A0A8H5HPQ4-F1
#
_entry.id   AF-A0A8H5HPQ4-F1
#
_cell.length_a   1.000
_cell.length_b   1.000
_cell.length_c   1.000
_cell.angle_alpha   90.00
_cell.angle_beta   90.00
_cell.angle_gamma   90.00
#
_symmetry.space_group_name_H-M   'P 1'
#
loop_
_entity.id
_entity.type
_entity.pdbx_description
1 polymer ?
#
loop_
_entity_poly.entity_id
_entity_poly.type
_entity_poly.pdbx_seq_one_letter_code
_entity_poly.pdbx_strand_id
1 'polypeptide(L)'
;MVVYAELYALNEARAYDELGSVQGSIIPWFYGIHQFQLPDGTTLSGLLMEYIDARKPSSPELTPERQIQTIASCRHAVRVLDIADVAQRDWHDEQVVLYTNPISKLDHAILVDFASTTQTWGPTDLNYIDNYFGLLHTLLGRRGDSIGLNYELVWKHFGEPDDWDPVLAIIPTVSRGKGKGEEGGRG
;
A
#
# COMPACT_ATOMS: atom_id res chain seq x y z
N MET A 1 -24.14 14.38 4.70
CA MET A 1 -22.76 14.01 4.38
C MET A 1 -22.67 12.49 4.49
N VAL A 2 -23.12 11.77 3.45
CA VAL A 2 -23.31 10.29 3.46
C VAL A 2 -22.53 9.63 2.29
N VAL A 3 -22.20 10.43 1.26
CA VAL A 3 -21.58 9.98 0.00
C VAL A 3 -20.16 9.38 0.18
N TYR A 4 -19.43 9.74 1.24
CA TYR A 4 -18.05 9.27 1.42
C TYR A 4 -17.94 7.84 1.99
N ALA A 5 -18.80 7.48 2.96
CA ALA A 5 -18.71 6.17 3.61
C ALA A 5 -19.18 5.03 2.70
N GLU A 6 -20.24 5.26 1.92
CA GLU A 6 -20.72 4.28 0.94
C GLU A 6 -19.69 4.06 -0.17
N LEU A 7 -19.03 5.13 -0.64
CA LEU A 7 -17.97 5.01 -1.64
C LEU A 7 -16.79 4.19 -1.11
N TYR A 8 -16.33 4.45 0.11
CA TYR A 8 -15.25 3.68 0.73
C TYR A 8 -15.61 2.19 0.89
N ALA A 9 -16.84 1.89 1.33
CA ALA A 9 -17.30 0.51 1.43
C ALA A 9 -17.37 -0.19 0.06
N LEU A 10 -17.79 0.52 -1.00
CA LEU A 10 -17.82 0.00 -2.36
C LEU A 10 -16.41 -0.25 -2.93
N ASN A 11 -15.48 0.68 -2.71
CA ASN A 11 -14.08 0.51 -3.12
C ASN A 11 -13.44 -0.69 -2.43
N GLU A 12 -13.66 -0.82 -1.11
CA GLU A 12 -13.14 -1.95 -0.36
C GLU A 12 -13.73 -3.27 -0.84
N ALA A 13 -15.07 -3.36 -0.97
CA ALA A 13 -15.71 -4.56 -1.49
C ALA A 13 -15.22 -4.94 -2.89
N ARG A 14 -15.00 -3.94 -3.75
CA ARG A 14 -14.43 -4.16 -5.08
C ARG A 14 -12.99 -4.67 -5.02
N ALA A 15 -12.14 -4.07 -4.20
CA ALA A 15 -10.76 -4.54 -4.04
C ALA A 15 -10.71 -6.02 -3.63
N TYR A 16 -11.57 -6.43 -2.69
CA TYR A 16 -11.66 -7.83 -2.28
C TYR A 16 -12.19 -8.77 -3.38
N ASP A 17 -13.06 -8.28 -4.28
CA ASP A 17 -13.53 -9.05 -5.44
C ASP A 17 -12.39 -9.29 -6.45
N GLU A 18 -11.67 -8.23 -6.83
CA GLU A 18 -10.51 -8.32 -7.75
C GLU A 18 -9.40 -9.21 -7.14
N LEU A 19 -9.23 -9.15 -5.82
CA LEU A 19 -8.25 -9.96 -5.08
C LEU A 19 -8.80 -11.31 -4.59
N GLY A 20 -9.94 -11.77 -5.11
CA GLY A 20 -10.64 -12.96 -4.60
C GLY A 20 -9.78 -14.22 -4.57
N SER A 21 -8.82 -14.36 -5.50
CA SER A 21 -7.92 -15.52 -5.57
C SER A 21 -6.86 -15.60 -4.47
N VAL A 22 -6.64 -14.50 -3.73
CA VAL A 22 -5.60 -14.39 -2.70
C VAL A 22 -6.13 -14.09 -1.31
N GLN A 23 -7.46 -14.08 -1.12
CA GLN A 23 -8.08 -14.01 0.19
C GLN A 23 -7.66 -15.18 1.10
N GLY A 24 -7.45 -14.89 2.38
CA GLY A 24 -6.90 -15.82 3.37
C GLY A 24 -5.39 -16.06 3.24
N SER A 25 -4.70 -15.28 2.41
CA SER A 25 -3.24 -15.33 2.28
C SER A 25 -2.60 -13.97 2.55
N ILE A 26 -2.53 -13.10 1.55
CA ILE A 26 -1.95 -11.76 1.66
C ILE A 26 -3.00 -10.69 1.98
N ILE A 27 -4.28 -11.05 1.99
CA ILE A 27 -5.40 -10.23 2.47
C ILE A 27 -6.38 -11.12 3.27
N PRO A 28 -7.18 -10.57 4.19
CA PRO A 28 -8.18 -11.32 4.93
C PRO A 28 -9.27 -11.92 4.04
N TRP A 29 -9.97 -12.94 4.51
CA TRP A 29 -11.28 -13.28 3.93
C TRP A 29 -12.28 -12.14 4.11
N PHE A 30 -12.96 -11.76 3.04
CA PHE A 30 -14.03 -10.78 3.04
C PHE A 30 -15.38 -11.45 2.85
N TYR A 31 -16.24 -11.32 3.86
CA TYR A 31 -17.55 -11.94 3.90
C TYR A 31 -18.68 -10.98 3.46
N GLY A 32 -18.34 -9.77 3.02
CA GLY A 32 -19.28 -8.80 2.44
C GLY A 32 -19.66 -7.63 3.36
N ILE A 33 -20.52 -6.78 2.82
CA ILE A 33 -21.16 -5.65 3.52
C ILE A 33 -22.50 -6.13 4.08
N HIS A 34 -22.73 -5.90 5.37
CA HIS A 34 -23.92 -6.36 6.10
C HIS A 34 -24.60 -5.23 6.84
N GLN A 35 -25.90 -5.39 7.10
CA GLN A 35 -26.65 -4.57 8.04
C GLN A 35 -26.78 -5.29 9.37
N PHE A 36 -26.43 -4.61 10.45
CA PHE A 36 -26.50 -5.08 11.82
C PHE A 36 -27.57 -4.30 12.56
N GLN A 37 -28.40 -4.98 13.35
CA GLN A 37 -29.36 -4.34 14.23
C GLN A 37 -28.86 -4.41 15.67
N LEU A 38 -28.72 -3.24 16.30
CA LEU A 38 -28.37 -3.12 17.70
C LEU A 38 -29.58 -3.40 18.61
N PRO A 39 -29.37 -3.72 19.91
CA PRO A 39 -30.46 -4.01 20.84
C PRO A 39 -31.49 -2.89 21.01
N ASP A 40 -31.13 -1.65 20.71
CA ASP A 40 -32.01 -0.47 20.76
C ASP A 40 -32.86 -0.29 19.47
N GLY A 41 -32.67 -1.16 18.48
CA GLY A 41 -33.32 -1.10 17.16
C GLY A 41 -32.55 -0.30 16.12
N THR A 42 -31.43 0.34 16.47
CA THR A 42 -30.58 1.08 15.52
C THR A 42 -29.98 0.14 14.49
N THR A 43 -30.03 0.51 13.21
CA THR A 43 -29.40 -0.25 12.12
C THR A 43 -28.06 0.38 11.75
N LEU A 44 -26.99 -0.42 11.75
CA LEU A 44 -25.66 -0.06 11.31
C LEU A 44 -25.31 -0.83 10.03
N SER A 45 -24.61 -0.20 9.09
CA SER A 45 -23.97 -0.91 7.99
C SER A 45 -22.49 -1.09 8.31
N GLY A 46 -21.95 -2.27 8.06
CA GLY A 46 -20.55 -2.58 8.33
C GLY A 46 -20.03 -3.71 7.46
N LEU A 47 -18.72 -3.90 7.52
CA LEU A 47 -18.01 -4.93 6.79
C LEU A 47 -17.80 -6.14 7.70
N LEU A 48 -17.95 -7.34 7.15
CA LEU A 48 -17.59 -8.58 7.85
C LEU A 48 -16.36 -9.16 7.17
N MET A 49 -15.28 -9.35 7.93
CA MET A 49 -14.01 -9.88 7.43
C MET A 49 -13.36 -10.81 8.47
N GLU A 50 -12.40 -11.60 8.02
CA GLU A 50 -11.58 -12.45 8.88
C GLU A 50 -10.82 -11.62 9.91
N TYR A 51 -10.90 -12.07 11.16
CA TYR A 51 -10.05 -11.56 12.22
C TYR A 51 -8.68 -12.24 12.15
N ILE A 52 -7.64 -11.43 12.10
CA ILE A 52 -6.27 -11.89 12.04
C ILE A 52 -5.55 -11.46 13.30
N ASP A 53 -5.11 -12.43 14.09
CA ASP A 53 -4.24 -12.20 15.25
C ASP A 53 -2.81 -11.91 14.77
N ALA A 54 -2.61 -10.68 14.27
CA ALA A 54 -1.37 -10.23 13.66
C ALA A 54 -0.73 -9.10 14.47
N ARG A 55 0.58 -8.93 14.28
CA ARG A 55 1.36 -7.85 14.89
C ARG A 55 1.78 -6.83 13.84
N LYS A 56 2.04 -5.59 14.26
CA LYS A 56 2.60 -4.58 13.37
C LYS A 56 4.05 -4.94 12.96
N PRO A 57 4.50 -4.56 11.75
CA PRO A 57 5.89 -4.69 11.34
C PRO A 57 6.89 -4.03 12.29
N SER A 58 6.43 -3.00 13.01
CA SER A 58 7.21 -2.24 14.00
C SER A 58 7.45 -2.93 15.33
N SER A 59 7.01 -4.19 15.48
CA SER A 59 7.22 -4.94 16.70
C SER A 59 8.72 -5.21 16.96
N PRO A 60 9.26 -4.85 18.15
CA PRO A 60 10.70 -4.88 18.45
C PRO A 60 11.34 -6.28 18.51
N GLU A 61 10.58 -7.34 18.22
CA GLU A 61 10.97 -8.74 18.41
C GLU A 61 11.52 -9.41 17.14
N LEU A 62 11.61 -8.69 16.01
CA LEU A 62 12.06 -9.28 14.75
C LEU A 62 13.59 -9.30 14.62
N THR A 63 14.17 -10.49 14.50
CA THR A 63 15.58 -10.65 14.10
C THR A 63 15.81 -10.13 12.69
N PRO A 64 17.04 -9.76 12.30
CA PRO A 64 17.36 -9.30 10.95
C PRO A 64 16.84 -10.25 9.85
N GLU A 65 16.95 -11.56 10.02
CA GLU A 65 16.51 -12.56 9.05
C GLU A 65 14.98 -12.53 8.88
N ARG A 66 14.24 -12.38 9.98
CA ARG A 66 12.78 -12.25 9.95
C ARG A 66 12.35 -10.94 9.32
N GLN A 67 13.09 -9.85 9.57
CA GLN A 67 12.85 -8.57 8.89
C GLN A 67 13.03 -8.70 7.38
N ILE A 68 14.07 -9.39 6.92
CA ILE A 68 14.30 -9.64 5.47
C ILE A 68 13.14 -10.43 4.88
N GLN A 69 12.64 -11.46 5.57
CA GLN A 69 11.47 -12.24 5.13
C GLN A 69 10.20 -11.38 5.05
N THR A 70 9.96 -10.54 6.06
CA THR A 70 8.87 -9.56 6.06
C THR A 70 8.97 -8.61 4.86
N ILE A 71 10.15 -8.03 4.61
CA ILE A 71 10.39 -7.11 3.50
C ILE A 71 10.07 -7.79 2.15
N ALA A 72 10.54 -9.04 1.97
CA ALA A 72 10.23 -9.81 0.77
C ALA A 72 8.72 -10.12 0.65
N SER A 73 8.06 -10.48 1.75
CA SER A 73 6.62 -10.73 1.76
C SER A 73 5.81 -9.48 1.41
N CYS A 74 6.20 -8.31 1.93
CA CYS A 74 5.60 -7.02 1.60
C CYS A 74 5.72 -6.73 0.10
N ARG A 75 6.91 -6.94 -0.47
CA ARG A 75 7.14 -6.74 -1.91
C ARG A 75 6.26 -7.66 -2.75
N HIS A 76 6.12 -8.93 -2.36
CA HIS A 76 5.24 -9.86 -3.05
C HIS A 76 3.77 -9.46 -2.97
N ALA A 77 3.30 -9.03 -1.79
CA ALA A 77 1.91 -8.62 -1.60
C ALA A 77 1.56 -7.40 -2.48
N VAL A 78 2.45 -6.42 -2.58
CA VAL A 78 2.25 -5.26 -3.47
C VAL A 78 2.16 -5.65 -4.94
N ARG A 79 3.03 -6.55 -5.42
CA ARG A 79 2.96 -7.00 -6.82
C ARG A 79 1.63 -7.67 -7.14
N VAL A 80 1.03 -8.36 -6.17
CA VAL A 80 -0.30 -8.94 -6.35
C VAL A 80 -1.36 -7.86 -6.47
N LEU A 81 -1.29 -6.78 -5.68
CA LEU A 81 -2.18 -5.63 -5.86
C LEU A 81 -2.04 -5.02 -7.25
N ASP A 82 -0.80 -4.83 -7.72
CA ASP A 82 -0.53 -4.23 -9.03
C ASP A 82 -1.10 -5.07 -10.18
N ILE A 83 -0.88 -6.39 -10.13
CA ILE A 83 -1.39 -7.32 -11.15
C ILE A 83 -2.91 -7.42 -11.12
N ALA A 84 -3.53 -7.26 -9.95
CA ALA A 84 -4.98 -7.24 -9.77
C ALA A 84 -5.59 -5.86 -10.05
N ASP A 85 -4.82 -4.88 -10.54
CA ASP A 85 -5.26 -3.52 -10.80
C ASP A 85 -5.88 -2.83 -9.57
N VAL A 86 -5.34 -3.11 -8.38
CA VAL A 86 -5.72 -2.46 -7.12
C VAL A 86 -4.62 -1.49 -6.70
N ALA A 87 -4.89 -0.19 -6.76
CA ALA A 87 -3.96 0.84 -6.29
C ALA A 87 -4.39 1.37 -4.92
N GLN A 88 -3.62 1.09 -3.87
CA GLN A 88 -3.81 1.69 -2.55
C GLN A 88 -3.30 3.13 -2.57
N ARG A 89 -4.15 4.09 -2.17
CA ARG A 89 -3.86 5.52 -2.25
C ARG A 89 -3.44 6.15 -0.92
N ASP A 90 -3.60 5.43 0.18
CA ASP A 90 -3.36 5.94 1.53
C ASP A 90 -2.42 5.03 2.32
N TRP A 91 -1.25 4.71 1.76
CA TRP A 91 -0.29 3.84 2.44
C TRP A 91 0.15 4.38 3.80
N HIS A 92 -0.05 3.58 4.86
CA HIS A 92 0.53 3.78 6.18
C HIS A 92 0.75 2.45 6.92
N ASP A 93 1.46 2.49 8.05
CA ASP A 93 1.97 1.30 8.75
C ASP A 93 0.86 0.44 9.38
N GLU A 94 -0.32 1.00 9.64
CA GLU A 94 -1.46 0.25 10.17
C GLU A 94 -2.17 -0.62 9.12
N GLN A 95 -1.86 -0.43 7.84
CA GLN A 95 -2.41 -1.23 6.73
C GLN A 95 -1.55 -2.45 6.40
N VAL A 96 -0.47 -2.65 7.13
CA VAL A 96 0.40 -3.82 6.97
C VAL A 96 0.46 -4.52 8.31
N VAL A 97 0.01 -5.76 8.35
CA VAL A 97 0.11 -6.59 9.54
C VAL A 97 0.90 -7.85 9.23
N LEU A 98 1.59 -8.39 10.22
CA LEU A 98 2.39 -9.60 10.11
C LEU A 98 1.72 -10.74 10.86
N TYR A 99 1.42 -11.79 10.14
CA TYR A 99 1.00 -13.05 10.73
C TYR A 99 2.16 -14.04 10.70
N THR A 100 2.39 -14.70 11.83
CA THR A 100 3.35 -15.80 11.92
C THR A 100 2.61 -17.11 11.79
N ASN A 101 2.90 -17.89 10.75
CA ASN A 101 2.33 -19.23 10.64
C ASN A 101 2.75 -20.09 11.85
N PRO A 102 1.81 -20.69 12.60
CA PRO A 102 2.12 -21.40 13.83
C PRO A 102 2.93 -22.69 13.59
N ILE A 103 2.87 -23.24 12.38
CA ILE A 103 3.57 -24.48 12.00
C ILE A 103 4.95 -24.16 11.42
N SER A 104 5.01 -23.35 10.34
CA SER A 104 6.28 -23.07 9.66
C SER A 104 7.12 -22.00 10.35
N LYS A 105 6.53 -21.23 11.27
CA LYS A 105 7.14 -20.06 11.94
C LYS A 105 7.59 -18.95 10.99
N LEU A 106 7.11 -18.98 9.74
CA LEU A 106 7.38 -17.95 8.76
C LEU A 106 6.39 -16.80 8.94
N ASP A 107 6.93 -15.58 8.88
CA ASP A 107 6.13 -14.36 8.85
C ASP A 107 5.69 -14.07 7.42
N HIS A 108 4.44 -13.65 7.25
CA HIS A 108 3.96 -13.07 6.01
C HIS A 108 3.18 -11.78 6.28
N ALA A 109 3.31 -10.86 5.33
CA ALA A 109 2.59 -9.61 5.30
C ALA A 109 1.16 -9.85 4.82
N ILE A 110 0.23 -9.24 5.53
CA ILE A 110 -1.19 -9.20 5.20
C ILE A 110 -1.57 -7.73 5.09
N LEU A 111 -2.21 -7.40 3.98
CA LEU A 111 -2.61 -6.04 3.64
C LEU A 111 -4.04 -5.77 4.07
N VAL A 112 -4.12 -4.75 4.92
CA VAL A 112 -5.24 -4.04 5.53
C VAL A 112 -6.05 -3.12 4.62
N ASP A 113 -7.31 -2.82 4.95
CA ASP A 113 -7.95 -1.53 4.68
C ASP A 113 -7.85 -1.03 3.22
N PHE A 114 -8.79 -1.50 2.39
CA PHE A 114 -8.84 -1.14 0.98
C PHE A 114 -9.87 -0.04 0.67
N ALA A 115 -10.35 0.69 1.68
CA ALA A 115 -11.32 1.76 1.50
C ALA A 115 -10.81 2.83 0.51
N SER A 116 -9.54 3.21 0.65
CA SER A 116 -8.87 4.23 -0.17
C SER A 116 -8.23 3.66 -1.44
N THR A 117 -8.74 2.55 -1.99
CA THR A 117 -8.21 2.00 -3.25
C THR A 117 -8.84 2.61 -4.49
N THR A 118 -8.12 2.52 -5.61
CA THR A 118 -8.67 2.72 -6.96
C THR A 118 -8.42 1.49 -7.83
N GLN A 119 -9.38 1.22 -8.71
CA GLN A 119 -9.35 0.16 -9.72
C GLN A 119 -9.83 0.74 -11.05
N THR A 120 -9.50 0.10 -12.16
CA THR A 120 -10.02 0.47 -13.48
C THR A 120 -11.51 0.15 -13.55
N TRP A 121 -12.36 1.17 -13.74
CA TRP A 121 -13.81 0.99 -13.87
C TRP A 121 -14.25 0.67 -15.30
N GLY A 122 -13.51 1.15 -16.30
CA GLY A 122 -13.75 0.88 -17.72
C GLY A 122 -12.46 0.77 -18.51
N PRO A 123 -12.49 0.15 -19.71
CA PRO A 123 -11.30 -0.24 -20.47
C PRO A 123 -10.41 0.93 -20.95
N THR A 124 -10.86 2.17 -20.80
CA THR A 124 -10.14 3.39 -21.19
C THR A 124 -9.66 4.21 -19.99
N ASP A 125 -10.04 3.83 -18.78
CA ASP A 125 -9.65 4.54 -17.58
C ASP A 125 -8.24 4.10 -17.17
N LEU A 126 -7.36 5.06 -16.92
CA LEU A 126 -6.02 4.78 -16.42
C LEU A 126 -6.06 4.72 -14.90
N ASN A 127 -5.70 3.57 -14.34
CA ASN A 127 -5.42 3.45 -12.92
C ASN A 127 -3.93 3.71 -12.66
N TYR A 128 -3.62 4.75 -11.90
CA TYR A 128 -2.25 5.08 -11.53
C TYR A 128 -1.83 4.26 -10.32
N ILE A 129 -1.15 3.15 -10.60
CA ILE A 129 -0.63 2.22 -9.61
C ILE A 129 0.73 2.75 -9.11
N ASP A 130 0.85 2.93 -7.79
CA ASP A 130 2.05 3.44 -7.10
C ASP A 130 2.29 2.69 -5.78
N ASN A 131 1.90 1.41 -5.75
CA ASN A 131 1.97 0.62 -4.52
C ASN A 131 3.42 0.32 -4.13
N TYR A 132 4.33 0.19 -5.11
CA TYR A 132 5.76 -0.03 -4.84
C TYR A 132 6.34 1.08 -3.98
N PHE A 133 6.24 2.35 -4.43
CA PHE A 133 6.81 3.47 -3.69
C PHE A 133 6.01 3.78 -2.44
N GLY A 134 4.67 3.64 -2.50
CA GLY A 134 3.80 3.80 -1.34
C GLY A 134 4.20 2.88 -0.18
N LEU A 135 4.33 1.57 -0.43
CA LEU A 135 4.75 0.63 0.61
C LEU A 135 6.23 0.80 0.98
N LEU A 136 7.13 1.05 0.02
CA LEU A 136 8.54 1.31 0.32
C LEU A 136 8.69 2.46 1.32
N HIS A 137 7.99 3.58 1.08
CA HIS A 137 7.99 4.73 1.99
C HIS A 137 7.40 4.37 3.35
N THR A 138 6.32 3.57 3.38
CA THR A 138 5.76 3.05 4.62
C THR A 138 6.72 2.14 5.37
N LEU A 139 7.57 1.34 4.73
CA LEU A 139 8.53 0.49 5.44
C LEU A 139 9.78 1.25 5.91
N LEU A 140 10.19 2.29 5.18
CA LEU A 140 11.33 3.13 5.55
C LEU A 140 11.00 4.08 6.72
N GLY A 141 9.73 4.41 6.89
CA GLY A 141 9.26 5.35 7.88
C GLY A 141 9.56 6.81 7.58
N ARG A 142 8.86 7.68 8.30
CA ARG A 142 9.26 9.09 8.34
C ARG A 142 10.46 9.19 9.28
N ARG A 143 11.35 10.13 8.98
CA ARG A 143 12.54 10.38 9.79
C ARG A 143 12.14 10.69 11.24
N GLY A 144 12.35 9.74 12.15
CA GLY A 144 11.96 9.83 13.57
C GLY A 144 10.88 8.85 14.01
N ASP A 145 10.18 8.21 13.07
CA ASP A 145 9.19 7.16 13.36
C ASP A 145 9.88 5.80 13.43
N SER A 146 9.73 5.10 14.55
CA SER A 146 10.22 3.73 14.69
C SER A 146 9.25 2.76 14.02
N ILE A 147 9.38 2.57 12.71
CA ILE A 147 8.65 1.52 11.97
C ILE A 147 9.17 0.11 12.30
N GLY A 148 10.15 0.02 13.20
CA GLY A 148 10.71 -1.21 13.79
C GLY A 148 11.40 -2.16 12.80
N LEU A 149 11.35 -1.86 11.50
CA LEU A 149 12.26 -2.42 10.50
C LEU A 149 13.52 -1.57 10.39
N ASN A 150 14.65 -2.25 10.21
CA ASN A 150 15.92 -1.60 9.93
C ASN A 150 15.92 -1.02 8.52
N TYR A 151 16.04 0.30 8.40
CA TYR A 151 16.02 1.01 7.11
C TYR A 151 17.10 0.52 6.12
N GLU A 152 18.26 0.08 6.60
CA GLU A 152 19.33 -0.47 5.75
C GLU A 152 18.91 -1.82 5.16
N LEU A 153 18.21 -2.65 5.96
CA LEU A 153 17.66 -3.90 5.47
C LEU A 153 16.55 -3.65 4.45
N VAL A 154 15.67 -2.68 4.69
CA VAL A 154 14.61 -2.31 3.74
C VAL A 154 15.22 -1.90 2.40
N TRP A 155 16.17 -0.95 2.41
CA TRP A 155 16.83 -0.52 1.17
C TRP A 155 17.54 -1.65 0.43
N LYS A 156 18.19 -2.54 1.17
CA LYS A 156 18.96 -3.63 0.57
C LYS A 156 18.10 -4.77 0.03
N HIS A 157 16.91 -4.99 0.61
CA HIS A 157 16.15 -6.22 0.39
C HIS A 157 14.75 -6.03 -0.21
N PHE A 158 14.22 -4.81 -0.30
CA PHE A 158 12.91 -4.57 -0.94
C PHE A 158 12.92 -4.83 -2.46
N GLY A 159 14.11 -4.72 -3.08
CA GLY A 159 14.30 -4.90 -4.52
C GLY A 159 14.00 -3.66 -5.33
N GLU A 160 14.23 -3.72 -6.64
CA GLU A 160 13.99 -2.61 -7.56
C GLU A 160 12.49 -2.48 -7.93
N PRO A 161 12.05 -1.29 -8.38
CA PRO A 161 10.74 -1.11 -9.01
C PRO A 161 10.60 -2.01 -10.25
N ASP A 162 9.37 -2.44 -10.54
CA ASP A 162 9.03 -3.14 -11.78
C ASP A 162 8.95 -2.16 -12.98
N ASP A 163 8.98 -2.69 -14.20
CA ASP A 163 8.94 -1.88 -15.44
C ASP A 163 7.67 -1.01 -15.56
N TRP A 164 6.60 -1.38 -14.85
CA TRP A 164 5.34 -0.63 -14.83
C TRP A 164 5.22 0.35 -13.66
N ASP A 165 6.18 0.38 -12.74
CA ASP A 165 6.19 1.34 -11.64
C ASP A 165 6.62 2.72 -12.17
N PRO A 166 5.78 3.76 -12.05
CA PRO A 166 6.08 5.07 -12.60
C PRO A 166 7.21 5.75 -11.81
N VAL A 167 8.44 5.75 -12.34
CA VAL A 167 9.54 6.54 -11.77
C VAL A 167 9.38 8.00 -12.16
N LEU A 168 8.77 8.81 -11.29
CA LEU A 168 8.72 10.26 -11.45
C LEU A 168 10.09 10.88 -11.14
N ALA A 169 10.99 10.86 -12.12
CA ALA A 169 12.22 11.64 -12.04
C ALA A 169 11.89 13.14 -12.20
N ILE A 170 11.89 13.89 -11.10
CA ILE A 170 11.91 15.36 -11.15
C ILE A 170 13.29 15.76 -11.68
N ILE A 171 13.38 16.02 -12.98
CA ILE A 171 14.59 16.62 -13.57
C ILE A 171 14.55 18.11 -13.21
N PRO A 172 15.45 18.62 -12.35
CA PRO A 172 15.51 20.05 -12.09
C PRO A 172 15.88 20.74 -13.40
N THR A 173 14.97 21.54 -13.94
CA THR A 173 15.31 22.37 -15.09
C THR A 173 16.30 23.43 -14.62
N VAL A 174 17.56 23.25 -14.95
CA VAL A 174 18.57 24.30 -14.78
C VAL A 174 18.09 25.48 -15.62
N SER A 175 17.73 26.59 -14.97
CA SER A 175 17.40 27.82 -15.65
C SER A 175 18.60 28.22 -16.52
N ARG A 176 18.46 28.08 -17.84
CA ARG A 176 19.43 28.64 -18.80
C ARG A 176 19.47 30.14 -18.54
N GLY A 177 20.48 30.59 -17.81
CA GLY A 177 20.81 31.99 -17.68
C GLY A 177 20.85 32.60 -19.09
N LYS A 178 20.04 33.63 -19.29
CA LYS A 178 20.01 34.43 -20.52
C LYS A 178 21.44 34.75 -20.93
N GLY A 179 21.84 34.27 -22.11
CA GLY A 179 23.03 34.78 -22.78
C GLY A 179 22.91 36.30 -22.87
N LYS A 180 23.92 37.00 -22.36
CA LYS A 180 24.10 38.42 -22.67
C LYS A 180 24.38 38.51 -24.16
N GLY A 181 23.44 39.09 -24.89
CA GLY A 181 23.65 39.48 -26.28
C GLY A 181 24.76 40.51 -26.37
N GLU A 182 25.64 40.31 -27.34
CA GLU A 182 26.45 41.36 -27.94
C GLU A 182 25.53 42.33 -28.70
N GLU A 183 25.66 43.63 -28.42
CA GLU A 183 25.44 44.73 -29.37
C GLU A 183 26.59 45.73 -29.10
N GLY A 184 27.55 45.87 -30.02
CA GLY A 184 27.66 47.02 -30.94
C GLY A 184 28.11 48.30 -30.19
N GLY A 185 29.25 48.93 -30.40
CA GLY A 185 29.98 49.22 -31.62
C GLY A 185 30.23 50.74 -31.70
N ARG A 186 31.52 51.13 -31.78
CA ARG A 186 32.10 52.44 -32.18
C ARG A 186 31.92 53.67 -31.28
N GLY A 187 33.07 54.30 -31.01
CA GLY A 187 33.30 55.62 -30.44
C GLY A 187 34.77 55.78 -30.11
#